data_AF-V8RD33-F1
#
_entry.id   AF-V8RD33-F1
#
_cell.length_a   1.000
_cell.length_b   1.000
_cell.length_c   1.000
_cell.angle_alpha   90.00
_cell.angle_beta   90.00
_cell.angle_gamma   90.00
#
_symmetry.space_group_name_H-M   'P 1'
#
loop_
_entity.id
_entity.type
_entity.pdbx_description
1 polymer ?
#
loop_
_entity_poly.entity_id
_entity_poly.type
_entity_poly.pdbx_seq_one_letter_code
_entity_poly.pdbx_strand_id
1 'polypeptide(L)'
;MNLEDVIKDLEKIKYHVRILSDAIDYQSHPVEALILSMDWGEADIDRAHDIFEKYDNMLIAKQSVDWGEFESELEAEFKIGYQTVKRIVLAFFENHQWTDVCYGYAMSFEPTTPLEFHRITRR
;
A
#
# COMPACT_ATOMS: atom_id res chain seq x y z
N MET A 1 -17.96 -33.05 10.97
CA MET A 1 -17.73 -31.67 10.48
C MET A 1 -17.76 -31.77 8.98
N ASN A 2 -18.78 -31.19 8.34
CA ASN A 2 -18.88 -31.18 6.89
C ASN A 2 -18.21 -29.91 6.32
N LEU A 3 -18.09 -29.82 4.99
CA LEU A 3 -17.48 -28.68 4.33
C LEU A 3 -18.20 -27.35 4.64
N GLU A 4 -19.53 -27.39 4.78
CA GLU A 4 -20.33 -26.20 5.09
C GLU A 4 -20.07 -25.66 6.49
N ASP A 5 -19.86 -26.55 7.48
CA ASP A 5 -19.50 -26.17 8.85
C ASP A 5 -18.13 -25.46 8.85
N VAL A 6 -17.16 -26.00 8.10
CA VAL A 6 -15.82 -25.41 7.97
C VAL A 6 -15.88 -24.03 7.34
N ILE A 7 -16.67 -23.86 6.26
CA ILE A 7 -16.83 -22.55 5.59
C ILE A 7 -17.43 -21.53 6.55
N LYS A 8 -18.49 -21.89 7.29
CA LYS A 8 -19.11 -21.00 8.27
C LYS A 8 -18.14 -20.57 9.37
N ASP A 9 -17.29 -21.49 9.83
CA ASP A 9 -16.31 -21.15 10.87
C ASP A 9 -15.18 -20.27 10.32
N LEU A 10 -14.76 -20.47 9.06
CA LEU A 10 -13.82 -19.57 8.39
C LEU A 10 -14.39 -18.16 8.20
N GLU A 11 -15.66 -18.03 7.81
CA GLU A 11 -16.33 -16.73 7.68
C GLU A 11 -16.38 -15.99 9.03
N LYS A 12 -16.66 -16.70 10.13
CA LYS A 12 -16.59 -16.11 11.49
C LYS A 12 -15.19 -15.64 11.84
N ILE A 13 -14.16 -16.44 11.51
CA ILE A 13 -12.76 -16.05 11.75
C ILE A 13 -12.41 -14.81 10.93
N LYS A 14 -12.72 -14.77 9.62
CA LYS A 14 -12.47 -13.58 8.79
C LYS A 14 -13.16 -12.35 9.36
N TYR A 15 -14.40 -12.50 9.85
CA TYR A 15 -15.12 -11.41 10.50
C TYR A 15 -14.42 -10.93 11.78
N HIS A 16 -14.01 -11.84 12.67
CA HIS A 16 -13.28 -11.48 13.90
C HIS A 16 -11.94 -10.80 13.59
N VAL A 17 -11.20 -11.29 12.60
CA VAL A 17 -9.95 -10.65 12.14
C VAL A 17 -10.20 -9.24 11.63
N ARG A 18 -11.28 -9.01 10.87
CA ARG A 18 -11.66 -7.68 10.43
C ARG A 18 -11.95 -6.73 11.60
N ILE A 19 -12.68 -7.19 12.62
CA ILE A 19 -12.93 -6.38 13.83
C ILE A 19 -11.64 -6.08 14.59
N LEU A 20 -10.70 -7.04 14.65
CA LEU A 20 -9.38 -6.80 15.24
C LEU A 20 -8.54 -5.82 14.44
N SER A 21 -8.65 -5.85 13.10
CA SER A 21 -7.98 -4.88 12.22
C SER A 21 -8.39 -3.45 12.53
N ASP A 22 -9.66 -3.21 12.88
CA ASP A 22 -10.15 -1.88 13.24
C ASP A 22 -9.57 -1.38 14.58
N ALA A 23 -9.04 -2.29 15.41
CA ALA A 23 -8.38 -1.99 16.67
C ALA A 23 -6.85 -1.81 16.55
N ILE A 24 -6.28 -2.09 15.37
CA ILE A 24 -4.85 -1.89 15.14
C ILE A 24 -4.58 -0.40 15.05
N ASP A 25 -3.57 0.05 15.79
CA ASP A 25 -3.07 1.40 15.65
C ASP A 25 -2.31 1.54 14.33
N TYR A 26 -2.96 2.15 13.34
CA TYR A 26 -2.38 2.43 12.03
C TYR A 26 -1.10 3.27 12.12
N GLN A 27 -0.93 4.10 13.15
CA GLN A 27 0.28 4.90 13.32
C GLN A 27 1.49 4.04 13.69
N SER A 28 1.25 2.96 14.44
CA SER A 28 2.31 2.04 14.90
C SER A 28 2.55 0.87 13.94
N HIS A 29 1.53 0.47 13.17
CA HIS A 29 1.55 -0.71 12.29
C HIS A 29 0.86 -0.45 10.92
N PRO A 30 1.36 0.50 10.12
CA PRO A 30 0.66 0.97 8.92
C PRO A 30 0.59 -0.10 7.81
N VAL A 31 1.63 -0.93 7.65
CA VAL A 31 1.66 -1.99 6.62
C VAL A 31 0.77 -3.16 7.04
N GLU A 32 0.79 -3.57 8.30
CA GLU A 32 -0.08 -4.64 8.79
C GLU A 32 -1.55 -4.25 8.72
N ALA A 33 -1.87 -2.98 9.05
CA ALA A 33 -3.21 -2.45 8.89
C ALA A 33 -3.63 -2.36 7.41
N LEU A 34 -2.70 -2.03 6.50
CA LEU A 34 -2.94 -2.08 5.06
C LEU A 34 -3.27 -3.51 4.62
N ILE A 35 -2.43 -4.49 4.96
CA ILE A 35 -2.59 -5.92 4.61
C ILE A 35 -3.98 -6.40 4.98
N LEU A 36 -4.39 -6.17 6.23
CA LEU A 36 -5.69 -6.60 6.74
C LEU A 36 -6.86 -5.87 6.06
N SER A 37 -6.72 -4.57 5.79
CA SER A 37 -7.76 -3.80 5.10
C SER A 37 -7.93 -4.20 3.63
N MET A 38 -6.89 -4.77 3.03
CA MET A 38 -6.85 -5.19 1.63
C MET A 38 -7.10 -6.69 1.44
N ASP A 39 -7.25 -7.47 2.52
CA ASP A 39 -7.28 -8.95 2.50
C ASP A 39 -6.08 -9.54 1.75
N TRP A 40 -4.91 -8.89 1.87
CA TRP A 40 -3.67 -9.29 1.20
C TRP A 40 -3.02 -10.50 1.87
N GLY A 41 -2.52 -11.42 1.05
CA GLY A 41 -1.59 -12.45 1.45
C GLY A 41 -0.14 -12.04 1.21
N GLU A 42 0.79 -12.94 1.55
CA GLU A 42 2.24 -12.77 1.36
C GLU A 42 2.59 -12.38 -0.09
N ALA A 43 2.07 -13.13 -1.07
CA ALA A 43 2.32 -12.85 -2.48
C ALA A 43 1.80 -11.49 -2.96
N ASP A 44 0.78 -10.92 -2.31
CA ASP A 44 0.27 -9.58 -2.68
C ASP A 44 1.22 -8.49 -2.20
N ILE A 45 1.79 -8.67 -1.00
CA ILE A 45 2.82 -7.78 -0.46
C ILE A 45 4.10 -7.86 -1.28
N ASP A 46 4.53 -9.06 -1.67
CA ASP A 46 5.71 -9.23 -2.53
C ASP A 46 5.54 -8.49 -3.85
N ARG A 47 4.38 -8.60 -4.50
CA ARG A 47 4.11 -7.86 -5.75
C ARG A 47 4.08 -6.34 -5.55
N ALA A 48 3.61 -5.87 -4.39
CA ALA A 48 3.71 -4.46 -4.06
C ALA A 48 5.18 -4.04 -3.91
N HIS A 49 6.01 -4.84 -3.22
CA HIS A 49 7.44 -4.60 -3.12
C HIS A 49 8.14 -4.61 -4.49
N ASP A 50 7.82 -5.56 -5.37
CA ASP A 50 8.39 -5.67 -6.72
C ASP A 50 8.16 -4.39 -7.52
N ILE A 51 6.94 -3.83 -7.46
CA ILE A 51 6.61 -2.56 -8.14
C ILE A 51 7.47 -1.44 -7.55
N PHE A 52 7.50 -1.27 -6.22
CA PHE A 52 8.29 -0.18 -5.63
C PHE A 52 9.79 -0.35 -5.90
N GLU A 53 10.33 -1.57 -5.85
CA GLU A 53 11.72 -1.89 -6.16
C GLU A 53 12.09 -1.53 -7.61
N LYS A 54 11.20 -1.81 -8.57
CA LYS A 54 11.39 -1.41 -9.98
C LYS A 54 11.66 0.09 -10.11
N TYR A 55 10.86 0.92 -9.45
CA TYR A 55 11.00 2.38 -9.52
C TYR A 55 12.17 2.90 -8.67
N ASP A 56 12.47 2.27 -7.54
CA ASP A 56 13.65 2.59 -6.74
C ASP A 56 14.94 2.37 -7.56
N ASN A 57 15.03 1.25 -8.28
CA ASN A 57 16.13 0.96 -9.18
C ASN A 57 16.27 2.00 -10.30
N MET A 58 15.16 2.53 -10.84
CA MET A 58 15.20 3.62 -11.82
C MET A 58 15.76 4.91 -11.21
N LEU A 59 15.37 5.25 -9.98
CA LEU A 59 15.91 6.41 -9.26
C LEU A 59 17.42 6.26 -9.01
N ILE A 60 17.86 5.09 -8.53
CA ILE A 60 19.28 4.77 -8.31
C ILE A 60 20.08 4.90 -9.62
N ALA A 61 19.52 4.40 -10.72
CA ALA A 61 20.11 4.49 -12.05
C ALA A 61 20.03 5.90 -12.67
N LYS A 62 19.42 6.88 -11.98
CA LYS A 62 19.17 8.25 -12.46
C LYS A 62 18.38 8.29 -13.76
N GLN A 63 17.48 7.33 -13.94
CA GLN A 63 16.55 7.30 -15.05
C GLN A 63 15.34 8.17 -14.74
N SER A 64 14.71 8.71 -15.79
CA SER A 64 13.45 9.42 -15.64
C SER A 64 12.37 8.43 -15.20
N VAL A 65 11.66 8.77 -14.13
CA VAL A 65 10.51 7.99 -13.64
C VAL A 65 9.22 8.65 -14.12
N ASP A 66 8.33 7.85 -14.71
CA ASP A 66 6.95 8.24 -14.96
C ASP A 66 6.08 7.81 -13.76
N TRP A 67 5.69 8.79 -12.95
CA TRP A 67 4.87 8.58 -11.77
C TRP A 67 3.42 8.20 -12.09
N GLY A 68 2.93 8.55 -13.29
CA GLY A 68 1.63 8.10 -13.78
C GLY A 68 1.65 6.62 -14.17
N GLU A 69 2.77 6.13 -14.69
CA GLU A 69 2.98 4.70 -14.94
C GLU A 69 3.01 3.93 -13.61
N PHE A 70 3.72 4.43 -12.61
CA PHE A 70 3.77 3.84 -11.26
C PHE A 70 2.37 3.71 -10.63
N GLU A 71 1.57 4.78 -10.68
CA GLU A 71 0.18 4.75 -10.21
C GLU A 71 -0.64 3.70 -10.98
N SER A 72 -0.56 3.72 -12.32
CA SER A 72 -1.31 2.81 -13.18
C SER A 72 -0.93 1.34 -12.96
N GLU A 73 0.34 1.04 -12.68
CA GLU A 73 0.82 -0.32 -12.41
C GLU A 73 0.24 -0.84 -11.09
N LEU A 74 0.20 -0.03 -10.03
CA LEU A 74 -0.46 -0.38 -8.76
C LEU A 74 -1.98 -0.55 -8.94
N GLU A 75 -2.62 0.35 -9.67
CA GLU A 75 -4.06 0.24 -9.96
C GLU A 75 -4.40 -1.04 -10.71
N ALA A 76 -3.61 -1.37 -11.73
CA ALA A 76 -3.82 -2.56 -12.55
C ALA A 76 -3.53 -3.86 -11.78
N GLU A 77 -2.42 -3.91 -11.03
CA GLU A 77 -1.99 -5.11 -10.30
C GLU A 77 -3.00 -5.50 -9.21
N PHE A 78 -3.48 -4.51 -8.44
CA PHE A 78 -4.37 -4.76 -7.32
C PHE A 78 -5.85 -4.52 -7.63
N LYS A 79 -6.18 -4.07 -8.85
CA LYS A 79 -7.54 -3.67 -9.26
C LYS A 79 -8.15 -2.65 -8.31
N ILE A 80 -7.34 -1.66 -7.94
CA ILE A 80 -7.68 -0.59 -7.02
C ILE A 80 -7.76 0.74 -7.76
N GLY A 81 -8.31 1.76 -7.09
CA GLY A 81 -8.24 3.13 -7.59
C GLY A 81 -7.26 4.00 -6.79
N TYR A 82 -7.02 5.19 -7.31
CA TYR A 82 -6.15 6.24 -6.78
C TYR A 82 -6.16 6.41 -5.26
N GLN A 83 -7.33 6.42 -4.61
CA GLN A 83 -7.41 6.61 -3.14
C GLN A 83 -6.72 5.46 -2.38
N THR A 84 -6.80 4.24 -2.90
CA THR A 84 -6.11 3.10 -2.30
C THR A 84 -4.62 3.13 -2.63
N VAL A 85 -4.23 3.57 -3.83
CA VAL A 85 -2.80 3.81 -4.17
C VAL A 85 -2.17 4.77 -3.17
N LYS A 86 -2.84 5.88 -2.85
CA LYS A 86 -2.37 6.80 -1.80
C LYS A 86 -2.15 6.09 -0.47
N ARG A 87 -3.09 5.27 -0.03
CA ARG A 87 -2.99 4.54 1.25
C ARG A 87 -1.78 3.61 1.25
N ILE A 88 -1.51 2.91 0.15
CA ILE A 88 -0.33 2.04 0.00
C ILE A 88 0.95 2.86 0.12
N VAL A 89 1.08 3.95 -0.65
CA VAL A 89 2.26 4.83 -0.61
C VAL A 89 2.50 5.41 0.79
N LEU A 90 1.43 5.85 1.45
CA LEU A 90 1.50 6.38 2.81
C LEU A 90 1.93 5.30 3.80
N ALA A 91 1.35 4.10 3.72
CA ALA A 91 1.67 3.01 4.62
C ALA A 91 3.14 2.59 4.53
N PHE A 92 3.67 2.45 3.30
CA PHE A 92 5.08 2.14 3.11
C PHE A 92 6.00 3.26 3.60
N PHE A 93 5.64 4.53 3.34
CA PHE A 93 6.43 5.66 3.82
C PHE A 93 6.48 5.73 5.35
N GLU A 94 5.34 5.54 6.01
CA GLU A 94 5.24 5.54 7.49
C GLU A 94 5.96 4.35 8.11
N ASN A 95 6.05 3.22 7.40
CA ASN A 95 6.87 2.08 7.80
C ASN A 95 8.36 2.23 7.43
N HIS A 96 8.79 3.40 6.96
CA HIS A 96 10.16 3.70 6.51
C HIS A 96 10.66 2.81 5.36
N GLN A 97 9.75 2.34 4.51
CA GLN A 97 10.06 1.55 3.32
C GLN A 97 9.92 2.41 2.07
N TRP A 98 10.79 2.18 1.08
CA TRP A 98 10.75 2.82 -0.24
C TRP A 98 10.65 4.35 -0.20
N THR A 99 11.30 4.98 0.77
CA THR A 99 11.05 6.39 1.10
C THR A 99 11.31 7.34 -0.06
N ASP A 100 12.27 7.01 -0.93
CA ASP A 100 12.62 7.83 -2.08
C ASP A 100 11.60 7.70 -3.22
N VAL A 101 11.05 6.50 -3.44
CA VAL A 101 9.92 6.26 -4.36
C VAL A 101 8.67 6.98 -3.86
N CYS A 102 8.33 6.80 -2.58
CA CYS A 102 7.21 7.50 -1.95
C CYS A 102 7.34 9.03 -2.06
N TYR A 103 8.55 9.56 -1.84
CA TYR A 103 8.84 10.97 -1.98
C TYR A 103 8.73 11.44 -3.44
N GLY A 104 9.31 10.72 -4.38
CA GLY A 104 9.26 11.05 -5.80
C GLY A 104 7.83 11.09 -6.33
N TYR A 105 7.02 10.09 -5.98
CA TYR A 105 5.59 10.07 -6.32
C TYR A 105 4.83 11.22 -5.64
N ALA A 106 5.05 11.49 -4.36
CA ALA A 106 4.39 12.60 -3.68
C ALA A 106 4.74 13.97 -4.31
N MET A 107 5.99 14.16 -4.73
CA MET A 107 6.46 15.38 -5.38
C MET A 107 5.93 15.56 -6.81
N SER A 108 5.48 14.49 -7.48
CA SER A 108 4.93 14.58 -8.84
C SER A 108 3.62 15.38 -8.91
N PHE A 109 2.98 15.62 -7.76
CA PHE A 109 1.74 16.38 -7.65
C PHE A 109 1.94 17.87 -7.39
N GLU A 110 3.19 18.33 -7.14
CA GLU A 110 3.47 19.75 -6.94
C GLU A 110 3.08 20.58 -8.18
N PRO A 111 2.49 21.78 -8.02
CA PRO A 111 2.26 22.50 -6.75
C PRO A 111 0.94 22.13 -6.04
N THR A 112 0.17 21.19 -6.57
CA THR A 112 -1.16 20.77 -6.08
C THR A 112 -1.09 19.49 -5.24
N THR A 113 -0.06 19.35 -4.42
CA THR A 113 0.17 18.15 -3.61
C THR A 113 -1.00 17.89 -2.67
N PRO A 114 -1.61 16.67 -2.70
CA PRO A 114 -2.63 16.27 -1.74
C PRO A 114 -2.19 16.47 -0.29
N LEU A 115 -3.14 16.86 0.57
CA LEU A 115 -2.86 17.18 1.98
C LEU A 115 -2.13 16.03 2.69
N GLU A 116 -2.50 14.79 2.39
CA GLU A 116 -1.93 13.60 3.00
C GLU A 116 -0.46 13.40 2.65
N PHE A 117 -0.03 13.87 1.47
CA PHE A 117 1.36 13.79 1.00
C PHE A 117 2.24 14.92 1.50
N HIS A 118 1.68 15.96 2.15
CA HIS A 118 2.51 16.99 2.79
C HIS A 118 3.42 16.42 3.87
N ARG A 119 3.04 15.31 4.53
CA ARG A 119 3.92 14.61 5.49
C ARG A 119 5.16 14.00 4.81
N ILE A 120 5.07 13.73 3.51
CA ILE A 120 6.16 13.21 2.69
C ILE A 120 6.96 14.38 2.09
N THR A 121 6.30 15.37 1.49
CA THR A 121 6.96 16.43 0.72
C THR A 121 7.59 17.54 1.57
N ARG A 122 7.10 17.79 2.79
CA ARG A 122 7.60 18.83 3.71
C ARG A 122 8.70 18.30 4.66
N ARG A 123 9.67 17.57 4.10
CA ARG A 123 10.88 17.16 4.82
C ARG A 123 11.63 18.34 5.43
#